data_AF-A0A9C7UKS5-F1
#
_entry.id   AF-A0A9C7UKS5-F1
#
_cell.length_a   1.000
_cell.length_b   1.000
_cell.length_c   1.000
_cell.angle_alpha   90.00
_cell.angle_beta   90.00
_cell.angle_gamma   90.00
#
_symmetry.space_group_name_H-M   'P 1'
#
loop_
_entity.id
_entity.type
_entity.pdbx_description
1 polymer ?
#
loop_
_entity_poly.entity_id
_entity_poly.type
_entity_poly.pdbx_seq_one_letter_code
_entity_poly.pdbx_strand_id
1 'polypeptide(L)' 'MTKGKLWGGRFEHGTDYSVEQFTASEHFDRRLARFDIAGSVAHAHMLSAQGILSEKRRSHS' A
#
# COMPACT_ATOMS: atom_id res chain seq x y z
N MET A 1 -3.51 8.68 23.15
CA MET A 1 -3.11 9.16 21.82
C MET A 1 -4.16 8.69 20.83
N THR A 2 -4.93 9.61 20.27
CA THR A 2 -6.07 9.34 19.38
C THR A 2 -5.58 8.79 18.05
N LYS A 3 -6.06 7.59 17.71
CA LYS A 3 -5.71 6.82 16.50
C LYS A 3 -6.44 7.43 15.29
N GLY A 4 -6.01 8.61 14.85
CA GLY A 4 -6.53 9.27 13.66
C GLY A 4 -6.11 8.54 12.39
N LYS A 5 -7.06 8.25 11.49
CA LYS A 5 -6.78 7.59 10.21
C LYS A 5 -5.90 8.47 9.31
N LEU A 6 -4.87 7.89 8.70
CA LEU A 6 -3.87 8.57 7.87
C LEU A 6 -4.40 9.07 6.49
N TRP A 7 -5.67 8.82 6.17
CA TRP A 7 -6.27 9.13 4.87
C TRP A 7 -7.48 10.07 4.95
N GLY A 8 -7.64 10.80 6.07
CA GLY A 8 -8.77 11.70 6.33
C GLY A 8 -8.81 13.01 5.53
N GLY A 9 -8.38 13.02 4.27
CA GLY A 9 -8.16 14.25 3.50
C GLY A 9 -9.40 14.88 2.83
N ARG A 10 -10.60 14.29 2.94
CA ARG A 10 -11.80 14.78 2.22
C ARG A 10 -13.13 14.71 2.97
N PHE A 11 -13.15 14.24 4.22
CA PHE A 11 -14.38 14.09 5.00
C PHE A 11 -14.23 14.75 6.37
N GLU A 12 -15.13 15.68 6.69
CA GLU A 12 -15.15 16.44 7.96
C GLU A 12 -15.52 15.58 9.17
N HIS A 13 -16.23 14.47 8.95
CA HIS A 13 -16.59 13.48 9.96
C HIS A 13 -16.10 12.10 9.54
N GLY A 14 -15.61 11.30 10.51
CA GLY A 14 -15.16 9.94 10.27
C GLY A 14 -16.26 9.09 9.63
N THR A 15 -15.90 8.30 8.63
CA THR A 15 -16.81 7.35 7.97
C THR A 15 -17.51 6.50 9.02
N ASP A 16 -18.82 6.32 8.87
CA ASP A 16 -19.61 5.44 9.73
C ASP A 16 -18.98 4.04 9.77
N TYR A 17 -18.87 3.43 10.96
CA TYR A 17 -18.25 2.12 11.17
C TYR A 17 -18.80 1.04 10.23
N SER A 18 -20.08 1.16 9.85
CA SER A 18 -20.73 0.30 8.86
C SER A 18 -20.10 0.38 7.46
N VAL A 19 -19.75 1.59 7.01
CA VAL A 19 -19.07 1.83 5.72
C VAL A 19 -17.63 1.32 5.77
N GLU A 20 -16.98 1.44 6.93
CA GLU A 20 -15.61 0.95 7.11
C GLU A 20 -15.51 -0.56 7.07
N GLN A 21 -16.46 -1.27 7.69
CA GLN A 21 -16.56 -2.73 7.60
C GLN A 21 -16.92 -3.18 6.19
N PHE A 22 -17.83 -2.47 5.52
CA PHE A 22 -18.21 -2.77 4.13
C PHE A 22 -17.04 -2.60 3.15
N THR A 23 -16.20 -1.59 3.37
CA THR A 23 -15.01 -1.31 2.54
C THR A 23 -13.76 -2.05 3.01
N ALA A 24 -13.82 -2.80 4.11
CA ALA A 24 -12.67 -3.52 4.65
C ALA A 24 -12.25 -4.65 3.69
N SER A 25 -11.12 -4.45 3.02
CA SER A 25 -10.54 -5.41 2.08
C SER A 25 -9.52 -6.37 2.71
N GLU A 26 -9.25 -6.26 4.02
CA GLU A 26 -8.15 -6.96 4.73
C GLU A 26 -8.07 -8.47 4.43
N HIS A 27 -9.19 -9.19 4.46
CA HIS A 27 -9.22 -10.64 4.22
C HIS A 27 -8.86 -11.01 2.77
N PHE A 28 -9.23 -10.16 1.82
CA PHE A 28 -8.91 -10.32 0.41
C PHE A 28 -7.46 -9.91 0.13
N ASP A 29 -7.04 -8.77 0.68
CA ASP A 29 -5.69 -8.23 0.57
C ASP A 29 -4.64 -9.19 1.14
N ARG A 30 -4.96 -9.89 2.24
CA ARG A 30 -4.06 -10.91 2.81
C ARG A 30 -3.73 -12.03 1.83
N ARG A 31 -4.69 -12.41 0.96
CA ARG A 31 -4.46 -13.42 -0.08
C ARG A 31 -3.66 -12.86 -1.24
N LEU A 32 -3.81 -11.57 -1.54
CA LEU A 32 -3.11 -10.87 -2.61
C LEU A 32 -1.71 -10.37 -2.25
N ALA A 33 -1.38 -10.29 -0.95
CA ALA A 33 -0.10 -9.77 -0.47
C ALA A 33 1.13 -10.38 -1.16
N ARG A 34 1.10 -11.68 -1.50
CA ARG A 34 2.19 -12.34 -2.23
C ARG A 34 2.35 -11.81 -3.65
N PHE A 35 1.24 -11.53 -4.33
CA PHE A 35 1.22 -10.97 -5.67
C PHE A 35 1.65 -9.50 -5.65
N ASP A 36 1.24 -8.73 -4.64
CA ASP A 36 1.69 -7.35 -4.47
C ASP A 36 3.20 -7.25 -4.26
N ILE A 37 3.79 -8.15 -3.47
CA ILE A 37 5.24 -8.23 -3.28
C ILE A 37 5.93 -8.56 -4.61
N ALA A 38 5.45 -9.58 -5.33
CA ALA A 38 6.03 -9.96 -6.62
C ALA A 38 5.93 -8.83 -7.66
N GLY A 39 4.77 -8.16 -7.74
CA GLY A 39 4.54 -7.02 -8.60
C GLY A 39 5.43 -5.83 -8.23
N SER A 40 5.61 -5.55 -6.94
CA SER A 40 6.49 -4.49 -6.47
C SER A 40 7.96 -4.74 -6.83
N VAL A 41 8.43 -5.99 -6.71
CA VAL A 41 9.78 -6.38 -7.12
C VAL A 41 9.96 -6.22 -8.62
N ALA A 42 9.03 -6.75 -9.43
CA ALA A 42 9.07 -6.62 -10.89
C ALA A 42 9.04 -5.15 -11.33
N HIS A 43 8.20 -4.34 -10.69
CA HIS A 43 8.09 -2.91 -10.94
C HIS A 43 9.39 -2.17 -10.59
N ALA A 44 10.01 -2.47 -9.45
CA ALA A 44 11.30 -1.89 -9.08
C ALA A 44 12.43 -2.26 -10.06
N HIS A 45 12.47 -3.52 -10.52
CA HIS A 45 13.41 -3.94 -11.56
C HIS A 45 13.20 -3.20 -12.88
N MET A 46 11.95 -3.08 -13.32
CA MET A 46 11.60 -2.33 -14.53
C MET A 46 12.02 -0.85 -14.40
N LEU A 47 11.74 -0.20 -13.27
CA LEU A 47 12.15 1.19 -13.04
C LEU A 47 13.68 1.36 -13.03
N SER A 48 14.43 0.39 -12.51
CA SER A 48 15.90 0.37 -12.58
C SER A 48 16.40 0.23 -14.02
N ALA A 49 15.79 -0.68 -14.80
CA ALA A 49 16.13 -0.87 -16.21
C ALA A 49 15.84 0.37 -17.08
N GLN A 50 14.82 1.14 -16.72
CA GLN A 50 14.51 2.43 -17.38
C GLN A 50 15.39 3.59 -16.86
N GLY A 51 16.31 3.34 -15.93
CA GLY A 51 17.18 4.38 -15.34
C GLY A 51 16.45 5.38 -14.44
N ILE A 52 15.19 5.12 -14.07
CA ILE A 52 14.38 5.97 -13.19
C ILE A 52 14.83 5.80 -11.73
N LEU A 53 15.13 4.56 -11.34
CA LEU A 53 15.79 4.26 -10.08
C LEU A 53 17.28 4.05 -10.35
N SER A 54 18.13 4.80 -9.63
CA SER A 54 19.55 4.45 -9.50
C SER A 54 19.66 3.08 -8.83
N GLU A 55 20.56 2.22 -9.31
CA GLU A 55 20.87 0.86 -8.80
C GLU A 55 21.12 0.80 -7.27
N LYS A 56 21.28 1.97 -6.62
CA LYS A 56 21.61 2.16 -5.19
C LYS A 56 20.47 1.83 -4.20
N ARG A 57 19.53 0.94 -4.52
CA ARG A 57 18.47 0.51 -3.58
C ARG A 57 18.23 -1.01 -3.51
N ARG A 58 19.24 -1.82 -3.81
CA ARG A 58 19.22 -3.23 -3.39
C ARG A 58 19.65 -3.35 -1.92
N SER A 59 18.66 -3.55 -1.05
CA SER A 59 18.75 -4.18 0.29
C SER A 59 19.76 -3.60 1.29
N HIS A 60 19.26 -2.85 2.28
CA HIS A 60 19.80 -3.03 3.64
C HIS A 60 19.34 -4.41 4.11
N SER A 61 20.31 -5.24 4.47
CA SER A 61 20.14 -6.52 5.15
C SER A 61 19.45 -6.37 6.50
#